data_AF-A0A085BFB9-F1
#
_entry.id   AF-A0A085BFB9-F1
#
_cell.length_a   1.000
_cell.length_b   1.000
_cell.length_c   1.000
_cell.angle_alpha   90.00
_cell.angle_beta   90.00
_cell.angle_gamma   90.00
#
_symmetry.space_group_name_H-M   'P 1'
#
loop_
_entity.id
_entity.type
_entity.pdbx_description
1 polymer ?
#
loop_
_entity_poly.entity_id
_entity_poly.type
_entity_poly.pdbx_seq_one_letter_code
_entity_poly.pdbx_strand_id
1 'polypeptide(L)'
;MIFGQEKNQYADIYFSSKCCGTPSEEKLVSFLKNFKTQHKIKNIFVYNVCCRGEEGEYSIIIDMRSFSSNEKIKLKEGLKKTQLAYNEVYKKSREGSIMITYLDDLEAVPYQKKIGKRKIMKF
;
A
#
# COMPACT_ATOMS: atom_id res chain seq x y z
N MET A 1 11.87 13.33 -27.08
CA MET A 1 11.57 12.22 -26.16
C MET A 1 10.54 12.73 -25.16
N ILE A 2 9.33 12.20 -25.20
CA ILE A 2 8.30 12.55 -24.21
C ILE A 2 8.59 11.65 -23.00
N PHE A 3 9.23 12.19 -21.97
CA PHE A 3 9.21 11.55 -20.66
C PHE A 3 7.77 11.68 -20.17
N GLY A 4 6.97 10.63 -20.36
CA GLY A 4 5.66 10.54 -19.72
C GLY A 4 5.87 10.65 -18.22
N GLN A 5 5.37 11.71 -17.59
CA GLN A 5 5.50 11.89 -16.15
C GLN A 5 4.82 10.70 -15.43
N GLU A 6 5.55 10.02 -14.54
CA GLU A 6 5.02 8.94 -13.71
C GLU A 6 3.82 9.45 -12.89
N LYS A 7 2.62 9.04 -13.28
CA LYS A 7 1.34 9.51 -12.71
C LYS A 7 1.09 8.93 -11.32
N ASN A 8 1.76 7.81 -11.00
CA ASN A 8 1.73 7.09 -9.72
C ASN A 8 0.29 6.99 -9.19
N GLN A 9 -0.54 6.34 -9.99
CA GLN A 9 -1.98 6.24 -9.76
C GLN A 9 -2.33 5.25 -8.65
N TYR A 10 -1.42 4.32 -8.35
CA TYR A 10 -1.59 3.30 -7.33
C TYR A 10 -0.37 3.18 -6.44
N ALA A 11 -0.59 2.81 -5.19
CA ALA A 11 0.46 2.38 -4.26
C ALA A 11 0.17 0.92 -3.84
N ASP A 12 0.98 -0.01 -4.32
CA ASP A 12 0.97 -1.41 -3.92
C ASP A 12 1.81 -1.58 -2.65
N ILE A 13 1.14 -1.87 -1.53
CA ILE A 13 1.80 -2.17 -0.26
C ILE A 13 1.77 -3.68 -0.09
N TYR A 14 2.93 -4.29 -0.30
CA TYR A 14 3.16 -5.71 -0.20
C TYR A 14 3.61 -6.10 1.22
N PHE A 15 2.85 -6.99 1.84
CA PHE A 15 3.14 -7.58 3.14
C PHE A 15 3.80 -8.94 2.92
N SER A 16 5.12 -8.96 3.09
CA SER A 16 5.94 -10.17 2.94
C SER A 16 6.14 -10.89 4.28
N SER A 17 6.28 -12.21 4.21
CA SER A 17 6.69 -13.04 5.35
C SER A 17 7.99 -13.77 5.02
N LYS A 18 8.69 -14.22 6.06
CA LYS A 18 9.95 -14.96 5.92
C LYS A 18 9.94 -16.32 6.61
N CYS A 19 9.06 -16.55 7.58
CA CYS A 19 9.17 -17.74 8.43
C CYS A 19 7.91 -18.02 9.30
N CYS A 20 7.14 -17.01 9.68
CA CYS A 20 6.09 -17.16 10.71
C CYS A 20 4.84 -16.28 10.49
N GLY A 21 4.49 -16.00 9.24
CA GLY A 21 3.30 -15.22 8.88
C GLY A 21 3.57 -13.74 8.64
N THR A 22 2.60 -13.06 8.04
CA THR A 22 2.76 -11.68 7.55
C THR A 22 2.61 -10.64 8.65
N PRO A 23 3.27 -9.48 8.50
CA PRO A 23 3.02 -8.34 9.38
C PRO A 23 1.54 -7.92 9.40
N SER A 24 1.05 -7.51 10.57
CA SER A 24 -0.29 -6.93 10.76
C SER A 24 -0.46 -5.68 9.89
N GLU A 25 -1.68 -5.37 9.42
CA GLU A 25 -1.98 -4.13 8.67
C GLU A 25 -2.21 -2.90 9.56
N GLU A 26 -2.25 -3.05 10.88
CA GLU A 26 -2.71 -2.02 11.82
C GLU A 26 -2.03 -0.65 11.68
N LYS A 27 -0.70 -0.59 11.52
CA LYS A 27 -0.05 0.74 11.40
C LYS A 27 -0.39 1.41 10.07
N LEU A 28 -0.59 0.63 9.00
CA LEU A 28 -1.07 1.16 7.72
C LEU A 28 -2.50 1.69 7.87
N VAL A 29 -3.40 0.90 8.48
CA VAL A 29 -4.80 1.30 8.73
C VAL A 29 -4.86 2.57 9.56
N SER A 30 -4.09 2.65 10.64
CA SER A 30 -3.98 3.83 11.51
C SER A 30 -3.46 5.06 10.76
N PHE A 31 -2.38 4.89 9.98
CA PHE A 31 -1.86 5.95 9.12
C PHE A 31 -2.93 6.47 8.15
N LEU A 32 -3.61 5.57 7.43
CA LEU A 32 -4.61 5.95 6.44
C LEU A 32 -5.84 6.60 7.07
N LYS A 33 -6.24 6.18 8.28
CA LYS A 33 -7.30 6.82 9.07
C LYS A 33 -6.95 8.26 9.43
N ASN A 34 -5.71 8.48 9.89
CA ASN A 34 -5.20 9.80 10.22
C ASN A 34 -5.06 10.68 8.98
N PHE A 35 -4.50 10.14 7.90
CA PHE A 35 -4.35 10.82 6.61
C PHE A 35 -5.71 11.27 6.06
N LYS A 36 -6.71 10.38 6.09
CA LYS A 36 -8.08 10.68 5.69
C LYS A 36 -8.64 11.88 6.44
N THR A 37 -8.46 11.89 7.76
CA THR A 37 -8.96 12.94 8.66
C THR A 37 -8.24 14.27 8.43
N GLN A 38 -6.90 14.25 8.37
CA GLN A 38 -6.07 15.44 8.19
C GLN A 38 -6.28 16.12 6.84
N HIS A 39 -6.47 15.33 5.78
CA HIS A 39 -6.64 15.84 4.41
C HIS A 39 -8.10 15.91 3.97
N LYS A 40 -9.06 15.64 4.86
CA LYS A 40 -10.51 15.65 4.57
C LYS A 40 -10.90 14.78 3.36
N ILE A 41 -10.21 13.66 3.18
CA ILE A 41 -10.47 12.71 2.08
C ILE A 41 -11.81 12.01 2.35
N LYS A 42 -12.73 12.03 1.38
CA LYS A 42 -14.04 11.37 1.53
C LYS A 42 -13.88 9.85 1.65
N ASN A 43 -13.24 9.24 0.66
CA ASN A 43 -13.07 7.81 0.53
C ASN A 43 -11.64 7.48 0.13
N ILE A 44 -11.07 6.47 0.79
CA ILE A 44 -9.83 5.82 0.36
C ILE A 44 -10.27 4.50 -0.28
N PHE A 45 -9.99 4.33 -1.56
CA PHE A 45 -10.33 3.11 -2.28
C PHE A 45 -9.12 2.18 -2.31
N VAL A 46 -9.37 0.89 -2.07
CA VAL A 46 -8.32 -0.13 -2.07
C VAL A 46 -8.74 -1.35 -2.87
N TYR A 47 -7.74 -2.09 -3.34
CA TYR A 47 -7.86 -3.45 -3.83
C TYR A 47 -7.04 -4.35 -2.91
N ASN A 48 -7.58 -5.51 -2.55
CA ASN A 48 -6.82 -6.51 -1.82
C ASN A 48 -6.34 -7.56 -2.82
N VAL A 49 -5.08 -7.94 -2.73
CA VAL A 49 -4.50 -9.07 -3.47
C VAL A 49 -4.07 -10.09 -2.44
N CYS A 50 -4.69 -11.26 -2.43
CA CYS A 50 -4.31 -12.33 -1.52
C CYS A 50 -3.30 -13.29 -2.17
N CYS A 51 -2.66 -14.11 -1.33
CA CYS A 51 -1.91 -15.30 -1.74
C CYS A 51 -0.81 -14.96 -2.77
N ARG A 52 -0.04 -13.90 -2.50
CA ARG A 52 1.12 -13.50 -3.29
C ARG A 52 2.36 -14.39 -3.05
N GLY A 53 2.36 -15.16 -1.96
CA GLY A 53 3.35 -16.21 -1.71
C GLY A 53 2.84 -17.25 -0.72
N GLU A 54 3.76 -18.07 -0.22
CA GLU A 54 3.46 -19.37 0.40
C GLU A 54 2.94 -19.26 1.84
N GLU A 55 3.32 -18.19 2.57
CA GLU A 55 3.01 -18.00 3.99
C GLU A 55 1.82 -17.06 4.24
N GLY A 56 0.98 -16.84 3.22
CA GLY A 56 -0.17 -15.94 3.31
C GLY A 56 0.13 -14.47 2.97
N GLU A 57 1.24 -14.23 2.26
CA GLU A 57 1.62 -12.89 1.77
C GLU A 57 0.50 -12.26 0.93
N TYR A 58 0.31 -10.95 1.11
CA TYR A 58 -0.79 -10.22 0.50
C TYR A 58 -0.38 -8.79 0.19
N SER A 59 -1.18 -8.12 -0.64
CA SER A 59 -1.04 -6.70 -0.92
C SER A 59 -2.32 -5.94 -0.67
N ILE A 60 -2.16 -4.71 -0.22
CA ILE A 60 -3.20 -3.68 -0.22
C ILE A 60 -2.77 -2.63 -1.22
N ILE A 61 -3.55 -2.46 -2.28
CA ILE A 61 -3.29 -1.49 -3.33
C ILE A 61 -4.20 -0.29 -3.11
N ILE A 62 -3.63 0.86 -2.84
CA ILE A 62 -4.37 2.12 -2.69
C ILE A 62 -4.59 2.74 -4.06
N ASP A 63 -5.82 3.07 -4.39
CA ASP A 63 -6.19 3.84 -5.58
C ASP A 63 -6.06 5.34 -5.27
N MET A 64 -5.07 5.97 -5.88
CA MET A 64 -4.72 7.38 -5.69
C MET A 64 -5.27 8.26 -6.80
N ARG A 65 -6.07 7.73 -7.75
CA ARG A 65 -6.56 8.50 -8.91
C ARG A 65 -7.45 9.67 -8.52
N SER A 66 -8.18 9.56 -7.41
CA SER A 66 -9.03 10.64 -6.89
C SER A 66 -8.27 11.67 -6.05
N PHE A 67 -6.95 11.50 -5.86
CA PHE A 67 -6.14 12.39 -5.02
C PHE A 67 -5.49 13.45 -5.91
N SER A 68 -5.46 14.69 -5.43
CA SER A 68 -4.68 15.78 -6.02
C SER A 68 -3.18 15.47 -5.98
N SER A 69 -2.39 16.12 -6.82
CA SER A 69 -0.94 15.92 -6.87
C SER A 69 -0.26 16.15 -5.51
N ASN A 70 -0.73 17.14 -4.74
CA ASN A 70 -0.19 17.41 -3.40
C ASN A 70 -0.57 16.30 -2.38
N GLU A 71 -1.80 15.80 -2.42
CA GLU A 71 -2.22 14.67 -1.57
C GLU A 71 -1.43 13.41 -1.90
N LYS A 72 -1.15 13.16 -3.19
CA LYS A 72 -0.29 12.04 -3.60
C LYS A 72 1.10 12.17 -3.01
N ILE A 73 1.73 13.34 -3.08
CA ILE A 73 3.07 13.57 -2.51
C ILE A 73 3.07 13.28 -1.00
N LYS A 74 2.12 13.86 -0.27
CA LYS A 74 2.01 13.66 1.19
C LYS A 74 1.71 12.22 1.56
N LEU A 75 0.86 11.53 0.80
CA LEU A 75 0.59 10.12 0.99
C LEU A 75 1.87 9.30 0.82
N LYS A 76 2.64 9.54 -0.25
CA LYS A 76 3.92 8.83 -0.51
C LYS A 76 4.92 9.05 0.61
N GLU A 77 5.07 10.28 1.09
CA GLU A 77 5.94 10.61 2.22
C GLU A 77 5.51 9.89 3.50
N GLY A 78 4.22 9.88 3.80
CA GLY A 78 3.65 9.18 4.95
C GLY A 78 3.77 7.66 4.87
N LEU A 79 3.55 7.09 3.68
CA LEU A 79 3.74 5.68 3.38
C LEU A 79 5.22 5.27 3.55
N LYS A 80 6.16 6.08 3.06
CA LYS A 80 7.61 5.85 3.26
C LYS A 80 7.98 5.84 4.74
N LYS A 81 7.46 6.78 5.54
CA LYS A 81 7.67 6.79 7.00
C LYS A 81 7.08 5.54 7.66
N THR A 82 5.86 5.15 7.25
CA THR A 82 5.20 3.93 7.72
C THR A 82 6.03 2.68 7.38
N GLN A 83 6.57 2.58 6.17
CA GLN A 83 7.46 1.50 5.74
C GLN A 83 8.72 1.39 6.60
N LEU A 84 9.40 2.52 6.85
CA LEU A 84 10.58 2.53 7.71
C LEU A 84 10.24 2.08 9.14
N ALA A 85 9.15 2.60 9.72
CA ALA A 85 8.70 2.24 11.06
C ALA A 85 8.23 0.78 11.18
N TYR A 86 7.69 0.19 10.10
CA TYR A 86 7.42 -1.25 10.04
C TYR A 86 8.72 -2.02 10.04
N ASN A 87 9.57 -1.76 9.05
CA ASN A 87 10.74 -2.57 8.78
C ASN A 87 11.77 -2.46 9.93
N GLU A 88 11.79 -1.37 10.70
CA GLU A 88 12.61 -1.28 11.91
C GLU A 88 12.16 -2.25 13.01
N VAL A 89 10.84 -2.38 13.23
CA VAL A 89 10.28 -3.31 14.22
C VAL A 89 10.51 -4.75 13.77
N TYR A 90 10.18 -5.06 12.52
CA TYR A 90 10.26 -6.42 11.99
C TYR A 90 11.68 -6.89 11.65
N LYS A 91 12.64 -5.96 11.46
CA LYS A 91 14.08 -6.30 11.38
C LYS A 91 14.57 -6.97 12.65
N LYS A 92 13.99 -6.64 13.81
CA LYS A 92 14.33 -7.26 15.10
C LYS A 92 13.71 -8.65 15.24
N SER A 93 12.48 -8.86 14.75
CA SER A 93 11.76 -10.12 14.92
C SER A 93 11.99 -11.14 13.79
N ARG A 94 12.51 -10.74 12.62
CA ARG A 94 12.70 -11.60 11.42
C ARG A 94 11.41 -12.16 10.82
N GLU A 95 10.24 -11.64 11.19
CA GLU A 95 8.94 -12.23 10.82
C GLU A 95 8.46 -11.79 9.42
N GLY A 96 8.94 -10.65 8.90
CA GLY A 96 8.54 -10.17 7.57
C GLY A 96 8.98 -8.74 7.28
N SER A 97 8.42 -8.16 6.21
CA SER A 97 8.64 -6.75 5.87
C SER A 97 7.50 -6.20 5.02
N ILE A 98 7.39 -4.87 4.96
CA ILE A 98 6.54 -4.22 3.96
C ILE A 98 7.38 -3.57 2.86
N MET A 99 6.93 -3.73 1.62
CA MET A 99 7.49 -3.11 0.43
C MET A 99 6.41 -2.27 -0.24
N ILE A 100 6.76 -1.05 -0.64
CA ILE A 100 5.82 -0.14 -1.30
C ILE A 100 6.31 0.12 -2.72
N THR A 101 5.46 -0.17 -3.69
CA THR A 101 5.71 0.07 -5.11
C THR A 101 4.63 1.00 -5.65
N TYR A 102 5.04 2.03 -6.39
CA TYR A 102 4.11 2.94 -7.04
C TYR A 102 3.93 2.55 -8.49
N LEU A 103 2.68 2.56 -8.95
CA LEU A 103 2.31 2.03 -10.26
C LEU A 103 1.42 3.04 -10.99
N ASP A 104 1.59 3.14 -12.30
CA ASP A 104 0.73 3.95 -13.16
C ASP A 104 -0.57 3.24 -13.53
N ASP A 105 -0.53 1.91 -13.63
CA ASP A 105 -1.67 1.07 -13.97
C ASP A 105 -1.78 -0.13 -13.02
N LEU A 106 -3.00 -0.61 -12.77
CA LEU A 106 -3.22 -1.87 -12.04
C LEU A 106 -2.69 -3.07 -12.82
N GLU A 107 -2.58 -2.95 -14.15
CA GLU A 107 -1.96 -3.98 -14.97
C GLU A 107 -0.45 -4.14 -14.66
N ALA A 108 0.20 -3.15 -14.04
CA ALA A 108 1.59 -3.32 -13.61
C ALA A 108 1.73 -4.14 -12.31
N VAL A 109 0.62 -4.51 -11.66
CA VAL A 109 0.60 -5.26 -10.39
C VAL A 109 0.92 -6.73 -10.63
N PRO A 110 1.95 -7.31 -9.99
CA PRO A 110 2.17 -8.75 -9.98
C PRO A 110 0.94 -9.52 -9.47
N TYR A 111 0.62 -10.66 -10.07
CA TYR A 111 -0.57 -11.47 -9.74
C TYR A 111 -1.91 -10.79 -10.02
N GLN A 112 -2.03 -10.03 -11.12
CA GLN A 112 -3.26 -9.35 -11.58
C GLN A 112 -4.55 -10.18 -11.43
N LYS A 113 -4.50 -11.48 -11.76
CA LYS A 113 -5.65 -12.40 -11.69
C LYS A 113 -6.21 -12.60 -10.27
N LYS A 114 -5.47 -12.19 -9.24
CA LYS A 114 -5.85 -12.27 -7.82
C LYS A 114 -6.25 -10.91 -7.22
N ILE A 115 -6.34 -9.86 -8.04
CA ILE A 115 -6.81 -8.55 -7.59
C ILE A 115 -8.31 -8.66 -7.29
N GLY A 116 -8.68 -8.44 -6.03
CA GLY A 116 -10.07 -8.41 -5.59
C GLY A 116 -10.82 -7.18 -6.10
N LYS A 117 -12.12 -7.12 -5.81
CA LYS A 117 -12.95 -5.96 -6.17
C LYS A 117 -12.49 -4.70 -5.43
N ARG A 118 -12.54 -3.55 -6.12
CA ARG A 118 -12.35 -2.23 -5.53
C ARG A 118 -13.34 -2.04 -4.38
N LYS A 119 -12.84 -1.65 -3.20
CA LYS A 119 -13.67 -1.36 -2.03
C LYS A 119 -13.23 -0.09 -1.33
N ILE A 120 -14.13 0.50 -0.55
CA ILE A 120 -13.79 1.60 0.35
C ILE A 120 -13.10 1.01 1.58
N MET A 121 -11.94 1.55 1.94
CA MET A 121 -11.24 1.18 3.17
C MET A 121 -12.09 1.60 4.38
N LYS A 122 -12.38 0.62 5.25
CA LYS A 122 -13.08 0.85 6.52
C LYS A 122 -12.04 0.96 7.64
N PHE A 123 -12.31 1.82 8.62
CA PHE A 123 -11.40 2.18 9.72
C PHE A 123 -12.11 2.12 11.06
#